data_AF-A0A1F8QSE0-F1
#
_entry.id   AF-A0A1F8QSE0-F1
#
_cell.length_a   1.000
_cell.length_b   1.000
_cell.length_c   1.000
_cell.angle_alpha   90.00
_cell.angle_beta   90.00
_cell.angle_gamma   90.00
#
_symmetry.space_group_name_H-M   'P 1'
#
loop_
_entity.id
_entity.type
_entity.pdbx_description
1 polymer ?
#
loop_
_entity_poly.entity_id
_entity_poly.type
_entity_poly.pdbx_seq_one_letter_code
_entity_poly.pdbx_strand_id
1 'polypeptide(L)'
;MLSSKHKMILSSGRFSGTSRGQLTAAFDQLASSPNQDKLVIHFHGGLVSEKSGEEIADRLLPFYQGAGGYPFFVLWQSGLIETVKNNWREMIGEDVFSLLVEKVMQFVLGKLDQAPGEKGLEVELPSSLEVRDVIETKQAAGEVPYAERDDDAKDLDGELTPTEQAQFEALLSTDAAFISAASEISRSDAPELNPVLEAELAEAQVAAPGEKGLVSTTTLVAAGVHVLARVVKRFAGRRDHGIYATVVEEVARELKGDLIGGLLWKHIKKDTEDTFIGNSDTHGGVALLEEISRLWQTGHKPRILLIGHSAGSIYICNLLKKAAETLPQEIRFEVVFLAPGCSFNLLDKTFKEAGDRIAAFRSFGMADELEMRDAILPPVYLYSLLYCVSGLFEEKVDLPLVGMQRYHGASTSFDPGQFPEIKRVLNETAAFAHPWIWSDSAAGSGLNTLSHSHGSFDNEEKTLESLAFLISHGGF
;
A
#
# COMPACT_ATOMS: atom_id res chain seq x y z
N MET A 1 8.86 -27.17 4.19
CA MET A 1 7.56 -27.50 3.57
C MET A 1 6.53 -27.55 4.66
N LEU A 2 5.84 -26.43 4.81
CA LEU A 2 4.77 -26.24 5.77
C LEU A 2 3.69 -27.31 5.57
N SER A 3 3.34 -27.99 6.65
CA SER A 3 2.28 -28.99 6.62
C SER A 3 0.94 -28.33 6.28
N SER A 4 0.10 -29.00 5.48
CA SER A 4 -1.29 -28.57 5.21
C SER A 4 -2.13 -28.39 6.48
N LYS A 5 -1.66 -28.91 7.61
CA LYS A 5 -2.26 -28.78 8.95
C LYS A 5 -2.15 -27.37 9.55
N HIS A 6 -1.35 -26.49 8.95
CA HIS A 6 -1.11 -25.13 9.40
C HIS A 6 -1.37 -24.08 8.30
N LYS A 7 -1.97 -24.44 7.16
CA LYS A 7 -2.24 -23.45 6.10
C LYS A 7 -3.51 -23.70 5.31
N MET A 8 -4.03 -22.62 4.75
CA MET A 8 -4.83 -22.65 3.53
C MET A 8 -4.19 -21.75 2.48
N ILE A 9 -4.33 -22.13 1.22
CA ILE A 9 -3.84 -21.38 0.07
C ILE A 9 -5.04 -21.00 -0.79
N LEU A 10 -5.12 -19.72 -1.14
CA LEU A 10 -6.22 -19.12 -1.89
C LEU A 10 -5.75 -18.48 -3.20
N SER A 11 -6.63 -18.45 -4.19
CA SER A 11 -6.49 -17.69 -5.43
C SER A 11 -7.86 -17.17 -5.80
N SER A 12 -8.00 -15.86 -6.04
CA SER A 12 -9.29 -15.25 -6.39
C SER A 12 -10.38 -15.58 -5.37
N GLY A 13 -10.00 -15.52 -4.09
CA GLY A 13 -10.84 -15.85 -2.94
C GLY A 13 -11.14 -17.34 -2.71
N ARG A 14 -10.73 -18.24 -3.60
CA ARG A 14 -11.08 -19.67 -3.59
C ARG A 14 -9.90 -20.55 -3.19
N PHE A 15 -10.15 -21.73 -2.65
CA PHE A 15 -9.11 -22.72 -2.38
C PHE A 15 -8.29 -23.03 -3.64
N SER A 16 -6.97 -22.95 -3.53
CA SER A 16 -5.99 -23.28 -4.57
C SER A 16 -4.89 -24.14 -3.96
N GLY A 17 -4.63 -25.35 -4.46
CA GLY A 17 -3.65 -26.28 -3.85
C GLY A 17 -4.01 -26.82 -2.45
N THR A 18 -5.04 -26.27 -1.80
CA THR A 18 -5.65 -26.75 -0.55
C THR A 18 -7.15 -26.99 -0.76
N SER A 19 -7.87 -27.44 0.27
CA SER A 19 -9.28 -27.81 0.17
C SER A 19 -10.02 -27.64 1.49
N ARG A 20 -11.36 -27.60 1.45
CA ARG A 20 -12.19 -27.57 2.65
C ARG A 20 -11.87 -28.71 3.61
N GLY A 21 -11.71 -29.93 3.11
CA GLY A 21 -11.39 -31.10 3.95
C GLY A 21 -10.02 -30.98 4.65
N GLN A 22 -9.02 -30.39 4.00
CA GLN A 22 -7.72 -30.12 4.63
C GLN A 22 -7.82 -29.03 5.70
N LEU A 23 -8.64 -28.00 5.47
CA LEU A 23 -8.92 -26.97 6.49
C LEU A 23 -9.61 -27.58 7.72
N THR A 24 -10.64 -28.41 7.53
CA THR A 24 -11.30 -29.13 8.65
C THR A 24 -10.30 -29.99 9.41
N ALA A 25 -9.44 -30.76 8.72
CA ALA A 25 -8.42 -31.57 9.36
C ALA A 25 -7.37 -30.75 10.13
N ALA A 26 -7.04 -29.54 9.66
CA ALA A 26 -6.17 -28.62 10.38
C ALA A 26 -6.81 -28.14 11.70
N PHE A 27 -8.10 -27.85 11.69
CA PHE A 27 -8.84 -27.41 12.87
C PHE A 27 -9.13 -28.56 13.86
N ASP A 28 -9.32 -29.79 13.37
CA ASP A 28 -9.36 -30.97 14.24
C ASP A 28 -8.02 -31.24 14.93
N GLN A 29 -6.90 -30.95 14.25
CA GLN A 29 -5.58 -31.02 14.86
C GLN A 29 -5.35 -29.93 15.91
N LEU A 30 -5.80 -28.70 15.67
CA LEU A 30 -5.78 -27.65 16.69
C LEU A 30 -6.43 -28.14 17.98
N ALA A 31 -7.64 -28.71 17.88
CA ALA A 31 -8.41 -29.19 19.03
C ALA A 31 -7.78 -30.36 19.79
N SER A 32 -6.70 -30.95 19.28
CA SER A 32 -5.92 -32.03 19.93
C SER A 32 -4.49 -31.63 20.24
N SER A 33 -4.12 -30.37 20.00
CA SER A 33 -2.77 -29.84 20.17
C SER A 33 -2.49 -29.40 21.62
N PRO A 34 -1.24 -29.47 22.11
CA PRO A 34 -0.88 -28.84 23.39
C PRO A 34 -1.11 -27.32 23.41
N ASN A 35 -1.12 -26.66 22.24
CA ASN A 35 -1.36 -25.22 22.11
C ASN A 35 -2.82 -24.89 21.71
N GLN A 36 -3.75 -25.80 21.97
CA GLN A 36 -5.14 -25.70 21.53
C GLN A 36 -5.85 -24.41 22.01
N ASP A 37 -5.46 -23.82 23.13
CA ASP A 37 -6.17 -22.68 23.73
C ASP A 37 -5.90 -21.33 23.02
N LYS A 38 -4.97 -21.28 22.05
CA LYS A 38 -4.55 -20.04 21.39
C LYS A 38 -4.39 -20.26 19.88
N LEU A 39 -5.37 -19.84 19.09
CA LEU A 39 -5.30 -19.87 17.63
C LEU A 39 -4.70 -18.56 17.11
N VAL A 40 -3.57 -18.65 16.39
CA VAL A 40 -2.90 -17.51 15.76
C VAL A 40 -3.07 -17.62 14.25
N ILE A 41 -3.90 -16.77 13.65
CA ILE A 41 -4.14 -16.75 12.22
C ILE A 41 -3.33 -15.62 11.59
N HIS A 42 -2.39 -15.97 10.72
CA HIS A 42 -1.50 -15.01 10.07
C HIS A 42 -1.84 -14.85 8.58
N PHE A 43 -1.98 -13.60 8.15
CA PHE A 43 -2.25 -13.16 6.79
C PHE A 43 -1.04 -12.37 6.30
N HIS A 44 -0.38 -12.83 5.23
CA HIS A 44 0.85 -12.19 4.73
C HIS A 44 0.57 -10.88 3.95
N GLY A 45 1.62 -10.20 3.49
CA GLY A 45 1.52 -9.00 2.67
C GLY A 45 0.86 -9.20 1.30
N GLY A 46 0.36 -8.12 0.71
CA GLY A 46 0.07 -8.10 -0.73
C GLY A 46 1.37 -8.11 -1.52
N LEU A 47 1.33 -8.52 -2.80
CA LEU A 47 2.51 -8.57 -3.67
C LEU A 47 3.51 -9.68 -3.30
N VAL A 48 3.07 -10.64 -2.49
CA VAL A 48 3.86 -11.81 -2.05
C VAL A 48 3.49 -13.01 -2.92
N SER A 49 4.50 -13.67 -3.49
CA SER A 49 4.30 -14.94 -4.23
C SER A 49 3.91 -16.06 -3.27
N GLU A 50 3.19 -17.08 -3.76
CA GLU A 50 2.84 -18.25 -2.94
C GLU A 50 4.07 -18.85 -2.25
N LYS A 51 5.18 -19.02 -3.00
CA LYS A 51 6.44 -19.53 -2.47
C LYS A 51 6.99 -18.65 -1.34
N SER A 52 7.01 -17.33 -1.52
CA SER A 52 7.47 -16.40 -0.49
C SER A 52 6.55 -16.42 0.73
N GLY A 53 5.24 -16.55 0.54
CA GLY A 53 4.26 -16.72 1.62
C GLY A 53 4.51 -17.99 2.42
N GLU A 54 4.84 -19.10 1.74
CA GLU A 54 5.25 -20.34 2.41
C GLU A 54 6.57 -20.20 3.17
N GLU A 55 7.56 -19.48 2.63
CA GLU A 55 8.84 -19.20 3.31
C GLU A 55 8.63 -18.36 4.58
N ILE A 56 7.76 -17.35 4.54
CA ILE A 56 7.35 -16.56 5.71
C ILE A 56 6.69 -17.48 6.75
N ALA A 57 5.76 -18.34 6.31
CA ALA A 57 5.06 -19.25 7.21
C ALA A 57 6.00 -20.29 7.85
N ASP A 58 6.93 -20.87 7.08
CA ASP A 58 7.95 -21.82 7.59
C ASP A 58 8.85 -21.13 8.63
N ARG A 59 9.17 -19.84 8.47
CA ARG A 59 9.93 -19.04 9.44
C ARG A 59 9.14 -18.74 10.72
N LEU A 60 7.88 -18.34 10.59
CA LEU A 60 7.04 -17.92 11.71
C LEU A 60 6.47 -19.09 12.53
N LEU A 61 6.28 -20.27 11.92
CA LEU A 61 5.70 -21.44 12.57
C LEU A 61 6.38 -21.80 13.91
N PRO A 62 7.71 -22.07 13.97
CA PRO A 62 8.36 -22.45 15.22
C PRO A 62 8.32 -21.32 16.26
N PHE A 63 8.32 -20.06 15.80
CA PHE A 63 8.30 -18.89 16.66
C PHE A 63 6.95 -18.74 17.38
N TYR A 64 5.84 -18.83 16.64
CA TYR A 64 4.50 -18.79 17.21
C TYR A 64 4.19 -20.02 18.08
N GLN A 65 4.69 -21.21 17.70
CA GLN A 65 4.59 -22.41 18.54
C GLN A 65 5.35 -22.26 19.86
N GLY A 66 6.55 -21.68 19.82
CA GLY A 66 7.36 -21.39 21.01
C GLY A 66 6.69 -20.39 21.96
N ALA A 67 5.89 -19.47 21.43
CA ALA A 67 5.06 -18.55 22.22
C ALA A 67 3.78 -19.19 22.79
N GLY A 68 3.54 -20.49 22.53
CA GLY A 68 2.38 -21.24 22.99
C GLY A 68 1.13 -21.07 22.12
N GLY A 69 1.27 -20.52 20.91
CA GLY A 69 0.18 -20.42 19.92
C GLY A 69 0.10 -21.65 19.02
N TYR A 70 -1.08 -21.90 18.46
CA TYR A 70 -1.30 -22.77 17.31
C TYR A 70 -1.36 -21.91 16.04
N PRO A 71 -0.32 -21.95 15.19
CA PRO A 71 -0.27 -21.10 13.99
C PRO A 71 -1.15 -21.64 12.88
N PHE A 72 -1.86 -20.77 12.20
CA PHE A 72 -2.56 -21.08 10.97
C PHE A 72 -2.32 -19.95 9.96
N PHE A 73 -1.79 -20.28 8.80
CA PHE A 73 -1.38 -19.32 7.79
C PHE A 73 -2.38 -19.28 6.64
N VAL A 74 -2.91 -18.10 6.37
CA VAL A 74 -3.75 -17.85 5.21
C VAL A 74 -2.84 -17.28 4.13
N LEU A 75 -2.58 -18.09 3.12
CA LEU A 75 -1.76 -17.72 1.98
C LEU A 75 -2.68 -17.41 0.80
N TRP A 76 -2.38 -16.38 0.02
CA TRP A 76 -3.08 -16.10 -1.22
C TRP A 76 -2.14 -15.60 -2.30
N GLN A 77 -2.47 -15.93 -3.54
CA GLN A 77 -1.67 -15.51 -4.68
C GLN A 77 -1.87 -14.01 -4.91
N SER A 78 -0.84 -13.23 -4.62
CA SER A 78 -0.79 -11.79 -4.96
C SER A 78 0.53 -11.37 -5.63
N GLY A 79 1.39 -12.35 -5.96
CA GLY A 79 2.80 -12.17 -6.32
C GLY A 79 3.08 -11.60 -7.72
N LEU A 80 2.50 -10.44 -8.05
CA LEU A 80 2.74 -9.73 -9.32
C LEU A 80 3.64 -8.48 -9.13
N ILE A 81 4.46 -8.44 -8.08
CA ILE A 81 5.42 -7.34 -7.86
C ILE A 81 6.42 -7.19 -9.02
N GLU A 82 6.84 -8.30 -9.63
CA GLU A 82 7.76 -8.24 -10.77
C GLU A 82 7.09 -7.62 -11.99
N THR A 83 5.78 -7.78 -12.16
CA THR A 83 5.00 -7.06 -13.18
C THR A 83 5.03 -5.56 -12.92
N VAL A 84 4.78 -5.13 -11.67
CA VAL A 84 4.86 -3.71 -11.29
C VAL A 84 6.26 -3.14 -11.55
N LYS A 85 7.32 -3.85 -11.13
CA LYS A 85 8.70 -3.42 -11.37
C LYS A 85 9.05 -3.35 -12.85
N ASN A 86 8.54 -4.27 -13.67
CA ASN A 86 8.77 -4.27 -15.11
C ASN A 86 8.03 -3.10 -15.79
N ASN A 87 6.74 -2.90 -15.46
CA ASN A 87 5.96 -1.77 -15.96
C ASN A 87 6.60 -0.43 -15.56
N TRP A 88 7.12 -0.35 -14.32
CA TRP A 88 7.87 0.79 -13.84
C TRP A 88 9.15 1.02 -14.64
N ARG A 89 9.99 -0.01 -14.81
CA ARG A 89 11.25 0.07 -15.58
C ARG A 89 11.03 0.48 -17.03
N GLU A 90 10.00 -0.05 -17.67
CA GLU A 90 9.62 0.32 -19.03
C GLU A 90 9.26 1.81 -19.09
N MET A 91 8.37 2.25 -18.20
CA MET A 91 7.94 3.65 -18.14
C MET A 91 9.09 4.63 -17.89
N ILE A 92 9.96 4.37 -16.91
CA ILE A 92 11.08 5.28 -16.61
C ILE A 92 12.17 5.25 -17.70
N GLY A 93 12.17 4.22 -18.56
CA GLY A 93 13.04 4.13 -19.72
C GLY A 93 12.55 4.93 -20.92
N GLU A 94 11.32 5.45 -20.89
CA GLU A 94 10.79 6.34 -21.93
C GLU A 94 11.32 7.77 -21.74
N ASP A 95 11.94 8.34 -22.78
CA ASP A 95 12.46 9.72 -22.72
C ASP A 95 11.38 10.74 -22.34
N VAL A 96 10.12 10.51 -22.74
CA VAL A 96 9.01 11.41 -22.38
C VAL A 96 8.82 11.51 -20.88
N PHE A 97 9.02 10.41 -20.14
CA PHE A 97 8.82 10.37 -18.70
C PHE A 97 9.85 11.26 -18.02
N SER A 98 11.14 11.01 -18.33
CA SER A 98 12.25 11.75 -17.74
C SER A 98 12.21 13.22 -18.11
N LEU A 99 11.88 13.55 -19.37
CA LEU A 99 11.72 14.94 -19.81
C LEU A 99 10.53 15.62 -19.13
N LEU A 100 9.39 14.93 -18.96
CA LEU A 100 8.24 15.54 -18.30
C LEU A 100 8.50 15.77 -16.81
N VAL A 101 9.15 14.82 -16.12
CA VAL A 101 9.62 15.02 -14.73
C VAL A 101 10.54 16.23 -14.67
N GLU A 102 11.53 16.34 -15.55
CA GLU A 102 12.45 17.48 -15.59
C GLU A 102 11.72 18.82 -15.79
N LYS A 103 10.80 18.93 -16.76
CA LYS A 103 10.09 20.19 -17.04
C LYS A 103 9.16 20.58 -15.92
N VAL A 104 8.43 19.63 -15.34
CA VAL A 104 7.56 19.89 -14.19
C VAL A 104 8.42 20.32 -12.99
N MET A 105 9.55 19.66 -12.73
CA MET A 105 10.49 20.06 -11.68
C MET A 105 11.03 21.48 -11.90
N GLN A 106 11.44 21.82 -13.13
CA GLN A 106 11.91 23.15 -13.49
C GLN A 106 10.86 24.22 -13.16
N PHE A 107 9.59 23.98 -13.49
CA PHE A 107 8.52 24.93 -13.20
C PHE A 107 8.18 25.01 -11.71
N VAL A 108 8.14 23.89 -11.02
CA VAL A 108 7.91 23.84 -9.57
C VAL A 108 8.99 24.61 -8.82
N LEU A 109 10.27 24.36 -9.12
CA LEU A 109 11.40 25.06 -8.50
C LEU A 109 11.33 26.57 -8.76
N GLY A 110 11.04 26.97 -10.00
CA GLY A 110 10.83 28.39 -10.33
C GLY A 110 9.70 29.02 -9.51
N LYS A 111 8.55 28.34 -9.36
CA LYS A 111 7.45 28.83 -8.53
C LYS A 111 7.83 28.94 -7.05
N LEU A 112 8.64 28.02 -6.53
CA LEU A 112 9.13 28.09 -5.14
C LEU A 112 10.06 29.28 -4.90
N ASP A 113 10.76 29.74 -5.94
CA ASP A 113 11.70 30.86 -5.86
C ASP A 113 11.04 32.23 -6.10
N GLN A 114 9.77 32.27 -6.53
CA GLN A 114 9.04 33.52 -6.76
C GLN A 114 8.80 34.31 -5.48
N ALA A 115 9.07 35.61 -5.52
CA ALA A 115 8.74 36.49 -4.41
C ALA A 115 7.21 36.66 -4.26
N PRO A 116 6.68 36.96 -3.05
CA PRO A 116 5.24 37.12 -2.81
C PRO A 116 4.51 38.12 -3.72
N GLY A 117 5.22 39.08 -4.32
CA GLY A 117 4.66 40.07 -5.25
C GLY A 117 4.74 39.70 -6.74
N GLU A 118 5.37 38.56 -7.07
CA GLU A 118 5.56 38.07 -8.43
C GLU A 118 4.51 37.02 -8.83
N LYS A 119 3.62 36.64 -7.89
CA LYS A 119 2.56 35.66 -8.13
C LYS A 119 1.68 36.07 -9.31
N GLY A 120 1.52 35.17 -10.28
CA GLY A 120 0.75 35.37 -11.51
C GLY A 120 1.47 36.09 -12.64
N LEU A 121 2.75 36.44 -12.47
CA LEU A 121 3.66 36.82 -13.56
C LEU A 121 4.30 35.57 -14.17
N GLU A 122 5.05 35.75 -15.26
CA GLU A 122 5.92 34.69 -15.77
C GLU A 122 6.93 34.26 -14.69
N VAL A 123 7.10 32.95 -14.56
CA VAL A 123 7.99 32.32 -13.58
C VAL A 123 9.41 32.31 -14.14
N GLU A 124 10.39 32.80 -13.37
CA GLU A 124 11.80 32.59 -13.73
C GLU A 124 12.17 31.12 -13.51
N LEU A 125 12.63 30.45 -14.57
CA LEU A 125 12.87 29.02 -14.55
C LEU A 125 14.38 28.74 -14.40
N PRO A 126 14.78 27.80 -13.51
CA PRO A 126 16.17 27.35 -13.44
C PRO A 126 16.58 26.65 -14.74
N SER A 127 17.88 26.41 -14.95
CA SER A 127 18.35 25.72 -16.15
C SER A 127 17.89 24.25 -16.17
N SER A 128 17.43 23.77 -17.33
CA SER A 128 17.06 22.36 -17.53
C SER A 128 18.23 21.41 -17.27
N LEU A 129 19.47 21.83 -17.63
CA LEU A 129 20.68 21.05 -17.36
C LEU A 129 20.99 20.97 -15.86
N GLU A 130 20.76 22.06 -15.12
CA GLU A 130 20.97 22.09 -13.66
C GLU A 130 19.98 21.17 -12.95
N VAL A 131 18.70 21.24 -13.33
CA VAL A 131 17.66 20.37 -12.77
C VAL A 131 17.99 18.89 -13.01
N ARG A 132 18.38 18.56 -14.24
CA ARG A 132 18.77 17.19 -14.60
C ARG A 132 19.98 16.70 -13.82
N ASP A 133 21.04 17.52 -13.72
CA ASP A 133 22.28 17.16 -13.02
C ASP A 133 22.03 16.87 -11.53
N VAL A 134 21.19 17.67 -10.87
CA VAL A 134 20.78 17.41 -9.48
C VAL A 134 20.01 16.11 -9.36
N ILE A 135 19.02 15.87 -10.22
CA ILE A 135 18.23 14.62 -10.21
C ILE A 135 19.15 13.42 -10.38
N GLU A 136 19.98 13.39 -11.43
CA GLU A 136 20.87 12.27 -11.74
C GLU A 136 21.89 12.03 -10.62
N THR A 137 22.50 13.10 -10.09
CA THR A 137 23.49 13.01 -9.01
C THR A 137 22.87 12.43 -7.72
N LYS A 138 21.70 12.92 -7.32
CA LYS A 138 21.01 12.46 -6.12
C LYS A 138 20.54 11.02 -6.26
N GLN A 139 19.93 10.67 -7.40
CA GLN A 139 19.55 9.30 -7.71
C GLN A 139 20.74 8.33 -7.67
N ALA A 140 21.89 8.73 -8.23
CA ALA A 140 23.11 7.91 -8.21
C ALA A 140 23.66 7.71 -6.78
N ALA A 141 23.41 8.66 -5.88
CA ALA A 141 23.75 8.56 -4.46
C ALA A 141 22.70 7.78 -3.63
N GLY A 142 21.57 7.39 -4.22
CA GLY A 142 20.43 6.82 -3.48
C GLY A 142 19.73 7.85 -2.59
N GLU A 143 19.85 9.13 -2.93
CA GLU A 143 19.24 10.25 -2.24
C GLU A 143 18.05 10.79 -3.04
N VAL A 144 17.05 11.31 -2.34
CA VAL A 144 15.87 11.92 -2.95
C VAL A 144 16.24 13.30 -3.49
N PRO A 145 16.08 13.57 -4.80
CA PRO A 145 16.32 14.89 -5.35
C PRO A 145 15.50 15.98 -4.63
N TYR A 146 16.13 17.10 -4.29
CA TYR A 146 15.51 18.28 -3.69
C TYR A 146 14.80 18.08 -2.35
N ALA A 147 15.09 16.99 -1.62
CA ALA A 147 14.49 16.75 -0.30
C ALA A 147 14.78 17.88 0.71
N GLU A 148 15.89 18.59 0.56
CA GLU A 148 16.23 19.76 1.38
C GLU A 148 15.28 20.95 1.20
N ARG A 149 14.48 20.95 0.13
CA ARG A 149 13.51 22.00 -0.21
C ARG A 149 12.06 21.61 0.08
N ASP A 150 11.79 20.40 0.57
CA ASP A 150 10.41 19.90 0.76
C ASP A 150 9.54 20.84 1.63
N ASP A 151 10.15 21.53 2.59
CA ASP A 151 9.44 22.48 3.45
C ASP A 151 8.99 23.75 2.70
N ASP A 152 9.67 24.15 1.62
CA ASP A 152 9.35 25.32 0.80
C ASP A 152 7.99 25.16 0.09
N ALA A 153 7.60 23.93 -0.24
CA ALA A 153 6.39 23.62 -0.99
C ALA A 153 5.10 24.09 -0.31
N LYS A 154 5.14 24.32 1.01
CA LYS A 154 3.98 24.74 1.82
C LYS A 154 3.48 26.14 1.49
N ASP A 155 4.26 26.96 0.79
CA ASP A 155 3.97 28.37 0.50
C ASP A 155 3.34 28.61 -0.90
N LEU A 156 3.17 27.54 -1.69
CA LEU A 156 2.54 27.59 -3.01
C LEU A 156 1.02 27.80 -2.94
N ASP A 157 0.48 28.54 -3.91
CA ASP A 157 -0.91 29.02 -3.96
C ASP A 157 -1.94 28.03 -4.54
N GLY A 158 -1.54 26.79 -4.83
CA GLY A 158 -2.47 25.68 -5.09
C GLY A 158 -3.19 25.69 -6.45
N GLU A 159 -3.05 26.77 -7.21
CA GLU A 159 -3.63 26.93 -8.54
C GLU A 159 -2.59 27.50 -9.50
N LEU A 160 -2.70 27.13 -10.78
CA LEU A 160 -1.94 27.77 -11.85
C LEU A 160 -2.75 28.94 -12.41
N THR A 161 -2.11 30.09 -12.54
CA THR A 161 -2.71 31.21 -13.27
C THR A 161 -2.73 30.93 -14.79
N PRO A 162 -3.59 31.60 -15.57
CA PRO A 162 -3.58 31.47 -17.03
C PRO A 162 -2.21 31.80 -17.66
N THR A 163 -1.47 32.74 -17.07
CA THR A 163 -0.10 33.09 -17.49
C THR A 163 0.85 31.92 -17.29
N GLU A 164 0.85 31.33 -16.09
CA GLU A 164 1.71 30.18 -15.76
C GLU A 164 1.37 28.96 -16.60
N GLN A 165 0.09 28.69 -16.83
CA GLN A 165 -0.36 27.63 -17.73
C GLN A 165 0.17 27.85 -19.15
N ALA A 166 -0.04 29.04 -19.72
CA ALA A 166 0.43 29.36 -21.07
C ALA A 166 1.97 29.30 -21.19
N GLN A 167 2.68 29.73 -20.16
CA GLN A 167 4.14 29.63 -20.09
C GLN A 167 4.60 28.17 -20.10
N PHE A 168 3.96 27.29 -19.32
CA PHE A 168 4.32 25.88 -19.28
C PHE A 168 3.94 25.15 -20.59
N GLU A 169 2.81 25.48 -21.19
CA GLU A 169 2.44 25.00 -22.53
C GLU A 169 3.49 25.38 -23.58
N ALA A 170 3.96 26.64 -23.55
CA ALA A 170 5.03 27.11 -24.44
C ALA A 170 6.36 26.37 -24.17
N LEU A 171 6.71 26.14 -22.91
CA LEU A 171 7.91 25.40 -22.51
C LEU A 171 7.91 23.99 -23.13
N LEU A 172 6.80 23.25 -23.05
CA LEU A 172 6.71 21.90 -23.60
C LEU A 172 6.61 21.90 -25.14
N SER A 173 5.82 22.80 -25.72
CA SER A 173 5.55 22.83 -27.16
C SER A 173 6.70 23.37 -28.02
N THR A 174 7.71 23.98 -27.40
CA THR A 174 8.92 24.48 -28.09
C THR A 174 10.17 23.67 -27.79
N ASP A 175 10.14 22.74 -26.82
CA ASP A 175 11.27 21.89 -26.49
C ASP A 175 11.44 20.76 -27.52
N ALA A 176 12.52 20.84 -28.30
CA ALA A 176 12.77 19.90 -29.40
C ALA A 176 12.96 18.45 -28.92
N ALA A 177 13.54 18.23 -27.73
CA ALA A 177 13.74 16.90 -27.19
C ALA A 177 12.40 16.29 -26.76
N PHE A 178 11.55 17.08 -26.09
CA PHE A 178 10.20 16.65 -25.71
C PHE A 178 9.34 16.33 -26.93
N ILE A 179 9.35 17.17 -27.97
CA ILE A 179 8.60 16.92 -29.21
C ILE A 179 9.08 15.63 -29.89
N SER A 180 10.39 15.37 -29.88
CA SER A 180 10.97 14.15 -30.44
C SER A 180 10.50 12.92 -29.66
N ALA A 181 10.66 12.91 -28.33
CA ALA A 181 10.25 11.82 -27.46
C ALA A 181 8.74 11.54 -27.54
N ALA A 182 7.92 12.60 -27.57
CA ALA A 182 6.48 12.51 -27.77
C ALA A 182 6.11 11.80 -29.08
N SER A 183 6.85 12.08 -30.15
CA SER A 183 6.62 11.48 -31.48
C SER A 183 7.01 10.00 -31.55
N GLU A 184 7.93 9.54 -30.71
CA GLU A 184 8.35 8.13 -30.65
C GLU A 184 7.27 7.24 -30.02
N ILE A 185 6.64 7.72 -28.95
CA ILE A 185 5.49 7.03 -28.31
C ILE A 185 4.29 6.93 -29.25
N SER A 186 4.04 7.97 -30.06
CA SER A 186 3.00 7.93 -31.09
C SER A 186 3.21 6.81 -32.13
N ARG A 187 4.47 6.37 -32.32
CA ARG A 187 4.88 5.39 -33.32
C ARG A 187 5.09 3.98 -32.74
N SER A 188 5.17 3.85 -31.42
CA SER A 188 5.41 2.55 -30.79
C SER A 188 4.13 1.69 -30.79
N ASP A 189 4.13 0.64 -31.61
CA ASP A 189 3.29 -0.54 -31.37
C ASP A 189 3.82 -1.23 -30.11
N ALA A 190 3.30 -0.87 -28.93
CA ALA A 190 3.83 -1.39 -27.67
C ALA A 190 3.64 -2.92 -27.53
N PRO A 191 4.50 -3.61 -26.77
CA PRO A 191 4.53 -5.08 -26.69
C PRO A 191 3.28 -5.70 -26.04
N GLU A 192 3.04 -6.97 -26.36
CA GLU A 192 2.03 -7.84 -25.72
C GLU A 192 2.22 -7.89 -24.20
N LEU A 193 1.11 -7.81 -23.46
CA LEU A 193 1.11 -7.82 -22.01
C LEU A 193 1.42 -9.24 -21.52
N ASN A 194 1.81 -9.37 -20.25
CA ASN A 194 1.95 -10.68 -19.62
C ASN A 194 0.62 -11.46 -19.71
N PRO A 195 0.60 -12.73 -20.18
CA PRO A 195 -0.63 -13.51 -20.37
C PRO A 195 -1.54 -13.61 -19.14
N VAL A 196 -0.98 -13.52 -17.93
CA VAL A 196 -1.75 -13.49 -16.67
C VAL A 196 -2.52 -12.17 -16.53
N LEU A 197 -1.86 -11.05 -16.84
CA LEU A 197 -2.47 -9.72 -16.81
C LEU A 197 -3.48 -9.54 -17.94
N GLU A 198 -3.24 -10.16 -19.11
CA GLU A 198 -4.21 -10.20 -20.22
C GLU A 198 -5.47 -11.00 -19.89
N ALA A 199 -5.32 -12.15 -19.22
CA ALA A 199 -6.45 -12.96 -18.77
C ALA A 199 -7.29 -12.22 -17.71
N GLU A 200 -6.63 -11.52 -16.77
CA GLU A 200 -7.28 -10.71 -15.74
C GLU A 200 -8.00 -9.48 -16.32
N LEU A 201 -7.41 -8.82 -17.32
CA LEU A 201 -8.05 -7.71 -18.05
C LEU A 201 -9.28 -8.17 -18.83
N ALA A 202 -9.24 -9.37 -19.43
CA ALA A 202 -10.34 -9.94 -20.19
C ALA A 202 -11.55 -10.33 -19.32
N GLU A 203 -11.31 -10.82 -18.09
CA GLU A 203 -12.39 -11.15 -17.13
C GLU A 203 -12.99 -9.91 -16.46
N ALA A 204 -12.23 -8.82 -16.31
CA ALA A 204 -12.65 -7.61 -15.60
C ALA A 204 -13.60 -6.69 -16.40
N GLN A 205 -14.01 -7.05 -17.63
CA GLN A 205 -14.69 -6.13 -18.58
C GLN A 205 -14.00 -4.76 -18.68
N VAL A 206 -12.69 -4.71 -18.43
CA VAL A 206 -11.88 -3.55 -18.74
C VAL A 206 -11.70 -3.61 -20.24
N ALA A 207 -12.02 -2.51 -20.92
CA ALA A 207 -11.82 -2.41 -22.37
C ALA A 207 -10.43 -2.95 -22.71
N ALA A 208 -10.37 -3.88 -23.68
CA ALA A 208 -9.11 -4.44 -24.16
C ALA A 208 -8.12 -3.29 -24.42
N PRO A 209 -6.82 -3.45 -24.12
CA PRO A 209 -5.80 -2.46 -24.48
C PRO A 209 -5.60 -2.48 -26.00
N GLY A 210 -6.60 -1.96 -26.72
CA GLY A 210 -6.72 -2.02 -28.17
C GLY A 210 -7.35 -0.76 -28.78
N GLU A 211 -7.74 0.22 -27.98
CA GLU A 211 -8.05 1.58 -28.47
C GLU A 211 -6.99 2.56 -27.95
N LYS A 212 -5.72 2.32 -28.31
CA LYS A 212 -4.68 3.34 -28.19
C LYS A 212 -4.95 4.41 -29.25
N GLY A 213 -5.68 5.45 -28.87
CA GLY A 213 -5.79 6.66 -29.69
C GLY A 213 -4.39 7.20 -29.96
N LEU A 214 -4.13 7.65 -31.20
CA LEU A 214 -2.89 8.35 -31.56
C LEU A 214 -2.56 9.39 -30.49
N VAL A 215 -1.52 9.14 -29.67
CA VAL A 215 -1.02 10.14 -28.72
C VAL A 215 -0.31 11.20 -29.55
N SER A 216 -0.89 12.39 -29.71
CA SER A 216 -0.22 13.50 -30.39
C SER A 216 0.61 14.32 -29.40
N THR A 217 1.61 15.05 -29.90
CA THR A 217 2.39 16.00 -29.08
C THR A 217 1.49 16.97 -28.33
N THR A 218 0.39 17.43 -28.94
CA THR A 218 -0.58 18.33 -28.29
C THR A 218 -1.26 17.69 -27.08
N THR A 219 -1.56 16.39 -27.14
CA THR A 219 -2.13 15.64 -26.02
C THR A 219 -1.12 15.54 -24.87
N LEU A 220 0.16 15.30 -25.17
CA LEU A 220 1.22 15.23 -24.15
C LEU A 220 1.54 16.58 -23.51
N VAL A 221 1.44 17.68 -24.26
CA VAL A 221 1.54 19.04 -23.69
C VAL A 221 0.41 19.30 -22.70
N ALA A 222 -0.84 19.00 -23.08
CA ALA A 222 -2.00 19.14 -22.20
C ALA A 222 -1.88 18.25 -20.95
N ALA A 223 -1.41 17.01 -21.12
CA ALA A 223 -1.11 16.09 -20.04
C ALA A 223 -0.09 16.69 -19.05
N GLY A 224 0.99 17.30 -19.57
CA GLY A 224 1.97 17.99 -18.73
C GLY A 224 1.37 19.13 -17.91
N VAL A 225 0.50 19.96 -18.50
CA VAL A 225 -0.21 21.02 -17.76
C VAL A 225 -1.08 20.44 -16.65
N HIS A 226 -1.80 19.35 -16.93
CA HIS A 226 -2.60 18.67 -15.91
C HIS A 226 -1.73 18.14 -14.76
N VAL A 227 -0.58 17.55 -15.07
CA VAL A 227 0.40 17.09 -14.08
C VAL A 227 0.83 18.26 -13.20
N LEU A 228 1.32 19.35 -13.80
CA LEU A 228 1.78 20.52 -13.04
C LEU A 228 0.68 21.09 -12.13
N ALA A 229 -0.55 21.21 -12.65
CA ALA A 229 -1.68 21.69 -11.86
C ALA A 229 -1.98 20.78 -10.66
N ARG A 230 -1.93 19.45 -10.83
CA ARG A 230 -2.13 18.49 -9.73
C ARG A 230 -1.00 18.53 -8.71
N VAL A 231 0.24 18.67 -9.16
CA VAL A 231 1.42 18.82 -8.29
C VAL A 231 1.27 20.06 -7.40
N VAL A 232 1.01 21.23 -7.98
CA VAL A 232 0.84 22.48 -7.22
C VAL A 232 -0.33 22.38 -6.24
N LYS A 233 -1.44 21.75 -6.67
CA LYS A 233 -2.59 21.49 -5.79
C LYS A 233 -2.26 20.57 -4.62
N ARG A 234 -1.41 19.55 -4.81
CA ARG A 234 -0.96 18.67 -3.73
C ARG A 234 -0.11 19.41 -2.72
N PHE A 235 0.81 20.27 -3.17
CA PHE A 235 1.62 21.10 -2.28
C PHE A 235 0.77 22.04 -1.41
N ALA A 236 -0.15 22.79 -2.02
CA ALA A 236 -1.02 23.69 -1.26
C ALA A 236 -1.98 22.96 -0.32
N GLY A 237 -2.42 21.76 -0.72
CA GLY A 237 -3.23 20.88 0.13
C GLY A 237 -2.43 20.15 1.21
N ARG A 238 -1.09 20.27 1.21
CA ARG A 238 -0.15 19.49 2.04
C ARG A 238 -0.40 17.98 1.94
N ARG A 239 -0.68 17.55 0.71
CA ARG A 239 -0.96 16.18 0.25
C ARG A 239 0.21 15.59 -0.55
N ASP A 240 1.33 16.28 -0.56
CA ASP A 240 2.53 15.91 -1.28
C ASP A 240 3.33 14.84 -0.51
N HIS A 241 4.19 14.15 -1.23
CA HIS A 241 5.15 13.17 -0.72
C HIS A 241 6.57 13.79 -0.77
N GLY A 242 6.72 15.10 -0.55
CA GLY A 242 7.92 15.83 -0.93
C GLY A 242 7.94 16.16 -2.43
N ILE A 243 8.79 17.09 -2.83
CA ILE A 243 8.75 17.74 -4.13
C ILE A 243 8.93 16.72 -5.25
N TYR A 244 10.04 15.99 -5.22
CA TYR A 244 10.42 15.10 -6.30
C TYR A 244 9.49 13.89 -6.44
N ALA A 245 9.17 13.22 -5.33
CA ALA A 245 8.30 12.06 -5.35
C ALA A 245 6.88 12.43 -5.84
N THR A 246 6.35 13.60 -5.45
CA THR A 246 5.05 14.08 -5.92
C THR A 246 5.03 14.29 -7.43
N VAL A 247 6.08 14.89 -7.99
CA VAL A 247 6.19 15.07 -9.45
C VAL A 247 6.26 13.72 -10.16
N VAL A 248 7.11 12.81 -9.69
CA VAL A 248 7.22 11.45 -10.23
C VAL A 248 5.87 10.73 -10.19
N GLU A 249 5.13 10.84 -9.09
CA GLU A 249 3.81 10.22 -8.94
C GLU A 249 2.79 10.76 -9.93
N GLU A 250 2.68 12.08 -10.04
CA GLU A 250 1.70 12.71 -10.93
C GLU A 250 2.02 12.46 -12.41
N VAL A 251 3.31 12.47 -12.79
CA VAL A 251 3.75 12.10 -14.14
C VAL A 251 3.42 10.64 -14.43
N ALA A 252 3.78 9.72 -13.53
CA ALA A 252 3.54 8.30 -13.71
C ALA A 252 2.02 8.02 -13.88
N ARG A 253 1.18 8.60 -13.01
CA ARG A 253 -0.28 8.45 -13.08
C ARG A 253 -0.86 9.02 -14.37
N GLU A 254 -0.33 10.13 -14.89
CA GLU A 254 -0.81 10.69 -16.16
C GLU A 254 -0.46 9.78 -17.35
N LEU A 255 0.75 9.23 -17.37
CA LEU A 255 1.24 8.47 -18.53
C LEU A 255 0.74 7.02 -18.56
N LYS A 256 0.60 6.38 -17.40
CA LYS A 256 0.27 4.94 -17.32
C LYS A 256 -0.95 4.64 -16.43
N GLY A 257 -1.36 5.55 -15.55
CA GLY A 257 -2.52 5.38 -14.68
C GLY A 257 -2.49 4.06 -13.88
N ASP A 258 -3.60 3.32 -13.93
CA ASP A 258 -3.75 2.06 -13.21
C ASP A 258 -2.78 0.95 -13.69
N LEU A 259 -2.18 1.06 -14.88
CA LEU A 259 -1.28 0.05 -15.44
C LEU A 259 0.03 -0.08 -14.66
N ILE A 260 0.41 0.93 -13.87
CA ILE A 260 1.61 0.86 -13.02
C ILE A 260 1.45 -0.20 -11.93
N GLY A 261 0.27 -0.24 -11.32
CA GLY A 261 -0.01 -1.12 -10.18
C GLY A 261 -1.42 -0.97 -9.59
N GLY A 262 -2.20 0.03 -10.03
CA GLY A 262 -3.57 0.21 -9.58
C GLY A 262 -4.50 -0.95 -9.91
N LEU A 263 -4.38 -1.55 -11.11
CA LEU A 263 -5.15 -2.77 -11.46
C LEU A 263 -4.84 -3.92 -10.51
N LEU A 264 -3.56 -4.16 -10.26
CA LEU A 264 -3.10 -5.20 -9.35
C LEU A 264 -3.59 -4.96 -7.92
N TRP A 265 -3.51 -3.72 -7.45
CA TRP A 265 -3.98 -3.37 -6.11
C TRP A 265 -5.49 -3.54 -5.96
N LYS A 266 -6.28 -3.17 -6.98
CA LYS A 266 -7.73 -3.44 -7.04
C LYS A 266 -8.02 -4.94 -6.98
N HIS A 267 -7.26 -5.74 -7.72
CA HIS A 267 -7.38 -7.19 -7.70
C HIS A 267 -7.07 -7.77 -6.30
N ILE A 268 -5.97 -7.36 -5.67
CA ILE A 268 -5.62 -7.78 -4.29
C ILE A 268 -6.77 -7.48 -3.32
N LYS A 269 -7.33 -6.26 -3.37
CA LYS A 269 -8.47 -5.89 -2.52
C LYS A 269 -9.68 -6.78 -2.80
N LYS A 270 -10.02 -6.97 -4.08
CA LYS A 270 -11.13 -7.82 -4.52
C LYS A 270 -10.96 -9.27 -4.07
N ASP A 271 -9.76 -9.85 -4.16
CA ASP A 271 -9.48 -11.21 -3.72
C ASP A 271 -9.76 -11.41 -2.23
N THR A 272 -9.44 -10.40 -1.41
CA THR A 272 -9.74 -10.44 0.03
C THR A 272 -11.23 -10.31 0.34
N GLU A 273 -12.04 -9.74 -0.56
CA GLU A 273 -13.49 -9.65 -0.43
C GLU A 273 -14.17 -10.92 -0.94
N ASP A 274 -13.79 -11.38 -2.13
CA ASP A 274 -14.40 -12.49 -2.85
C ASP A 274 -14.37 -13.79 -2.04
N THR A 275 -13.36 -13.96 -1.20
CA THR A 275 -13.24 -15.12 -0.28
C THR A 275 -14.40 -15.27 0.72
N PHE A 276 -15.28 -14.27 0.82
CA PHE A 276 -16.47 -14.26 1.69
C PHE A 276 -17.83 -14.28 0.95
N ILE A 277 -17.85 -14.35 -0.40
CA ILE A 277 -19.06 -14.17 -1.22
C ILE A 277 -19.71 -15.51 -1.66
N GLY A 278 -19.00 -16.64 -1.59
CA GLY A 278 -19.51 -17.93 -2.06
C GLY A 278 -19.75 -18.98 -0.97
N ASN A 279 -19.87 -20.25 -1.40
CA ASN A 279 -20.02 -21.38 -0.47
C ASN A 279 -18.67 -21.78 0.13
N SER A 280 -18.73 -22.45 1.28
CA SER A 280 -17.56 -22.81 2.08
C SER A 280 -16.80 -24.04 1.58
N ASP A 281 -17.32 -24.75 0.57
CA ASP A 281 -16.57 -25.80 -0.14
C ASP A 281 -15.49 -25.20 -1.05
N THR A 282 -15.70 -23.95 -1.50
CA THR A 282 -14.84 -23.31 -2.49
C THR A 282 -14.16 -22.05 -1.96
N HIS A 283 -14.80 -21.28 -1.09
CA HIS A 283 -14.30 -19.97 -0.63
C HIS A 283 -13.71 -20.09 0.77
N GLY A 284 -12.40 -19.82 0.87
CA GLY A 284 -11.62 -20.10 2.08
C GLY A 284 -11.99 -19.24 3.29
N GLY A 285 -12.35 -17.96 3.08
CA GLY A 285 -12.76 -17.07 4.17
C GLY A 285 -14.05 -17.51 4.83
N VAL A 286 -15.08 -17.87 4.05
CA VAL A 286 -16.32 -18.46 4.58
C VAL A 286 -16.02 -19.76 5.33
N ALA A 287 -15.20 -20.63 4.74
CA ALA A 287 -14.83 -21.89 5.34
C ALA A 287 -14.09 -21.72 6.69
N LEU A 288 -13.18 -20.75 6.77
CA LEU A 288 -12.45 -20.42 7.99
C LEU A 288 -13.39 -19.99 9.11
N LEU A 289 -14.36 -19.12 8.82
CA LEU A 289 -15.36 -18.67 9.80
C LEU A 289 -16.24 -19.83 10.27
N GLU A 290 -16.66 -20.71 9.37
CA GLU A 290 -17.42 -21.91 9.74
C GLU A 290 -16.62 -22.86 10.65
N GLU A 291 -15.33 -23.05 10.41
CA GLU A 291 -14.48 -23.86 11.29
C GLU A 291 -14.29 -23.22 12.66
N ILE A 292 -14.11 -21.90 12.74
CA ILE A 292 -14.10 -21.16 14.01
C ILE A 292 -15.43 -21.36 14.77
N SER A 293 -16.56 -21.24 14.07
CA SER A 293 -17.89 -21.49 14.65
C SER A 293 -18.03 -22.93 15.16
N ARG A 294 -17.54 -23.91 14.39
CA ARG A 294 -17.57 -25.34 14.76
C ARG A 294 -16.75 -25.63 16.02
N LEU A 295 -15.54 -25.07 16.15
CA LEU A 295 -14.76 -25.19 17.38
C LEU A 295 -15.58 -24.71 18.59
N TRP A 296 -16.21 -23.54 18.46
CA TRP A 296 -16.99 -22.94 19.52
C TRP A 296 -18.21 -23.79 19.92
N GLN A 297 -18.91 -24.34 18.93
CA GLN A 297 -20.07 -25.23 19.12
C GLN A 297 -19.69 -26.56 19.79
N THR A 298 -18.48 -27.06 19.55
CA THR A 298 -17.94 -28.26 20.20
C THR A 298 -17.38 -28.00 21.60
N GLY A 299 -17.46 -26.76 22.09
CA GLY A 299 -17.00 -26.35 23.41
C GLY A 299 -15.53 -25.93 23.47
N HIS A 300 -14.81 -26.00 22.34
CA HIS A 300 -13.42 -25.56 22.24
C HIS A 300 -13.38 -24.06 21.88
N LYS A 301 -13.02 -23.23 22.86
CA LYS A 301 -13.11 -21.75 22.76
C LYS A 301 -11.74 -21.10 22.88
N PRO A 302 -10.86 -21.25 21.88
CA PRO A 302 -9.52 -20.68 21.94
C PRO A 302 -9.59 -19.16 21.90
N ARG A 303 -8.57 -18.51 22.46
CA ARG A 303 -8.26 -17.12 22.14
C ARG A 303 -7.83 -17.05 20.67
N ILE A 304 -8.40 -16.11 19.90
CA ILE A 304 -8.11 -15.97 18.47
C ILE A 304 -7.36 -14.66 18.24
N LEU A 305 -6.13 -14.78 17.74
CA LEU A 305 -5.27 -13.67 17.35
C LEU A 305 -5.16 -13.62 15.83
N LEU A 306 -5.51 -12.49 15.23
CA LEU A 306 -5.36 -12.22 13.80
C LEU A 306 -4.14 -11.32 13.60
N ILE A 307 -3.17 -11.77 12.82
CA ILE A 307 -1.96 -11.00 12.48
C ILE A 307 -1.98 -10.74 10.97
N GLY A 308 -2.01 -9.48 10.54
CA GLY A 308 -2.07 -9.10 9.13
C GLY A 308 -0.94 -8.18 8.74
N HIS A 309 -0.09 -8.61 7.81
CA HIS A 309 0.94 -7.77 7.21
C HIS A 309 0.42 -7.08 5.96
N SER A 310 0.67 -5.78 5.79
CA SER A 310 0.29 -5.02 4.59
C SER A 310 -1.16 -5.30 4.15
N ALA A 311 -1.40 -5.85 2.95
CA ALA A 311 -2.74 -6.20 2.47
C ALA A 311 -3.47 -7.26 3.33
N GLY A 312 -2.77 -8.04 4.15
CA GLY A 312 -3.37 -8.88 5.17
C GLY A 312 -4.23 -8.11 6.19
N SER A 313 -3.97 -6.81 6.40
CA SER A 313 -4.85 -5.97 7.21
C SER A 313 -6.20 -5.69 6.53
N ILE A 314 -6.24 -5.67 5.20
CA ILE A 314 -7.47 -5.57 4.40
C ILE A 314 -8.28 -6.86 4.54
N TYR A 315 -7.62 -8.02 4.42
CA TYR A 315 -8.24 -9.32 4.65
C TYR A 315 -8.89 -9.40 6.04
N ILE A 316 -8.15 -9.00 7.09
CA ILE A 316 -8.69 -9.00 8.46
C ILE A 316 -9.91 -8.08 8.58
N CYS A 317 -9.92 -6.90 7.94
CA CYS A 317 -11.10 -6.03 7.94
C CYS A 317 -12.32 -6.73 7.34
N ASN A 318 -12.17 -7.39 6.19
CA ASN A 318 -13.24 -8.14 5.55
C ASN A 318 -13.70 -9.35 6.39
N LEU A 319 -12.74 -10.06 7.01
CA LEU A 319 -13.02 -11.16 7.92
C LEU A 319 -13.84 -10.71 9.12
N LEU A 320 -13.47 -9.61 9.78
CA LEU A 320 -14.16 -9.10 10.97
C LEU A 320 -15.61 -8.69 10.65
N LYS A 321 -15.82 -8.01 9.51
CA LYS A 321 -17.16 -7.67 9.03
C LYS A 321 -17.99 -8.92 8.76
N LYS A 322 -17.43 -9.90 8.06
CA LYS A 322 -18.15 -11.15 7.81
C LYS A 322 -18.42 -11.96 9.08
N ALA A 323 -17.49 -11.94 10.03
CA ALA A 323 -17.65 -12.56 11.33
C ALA A 323 -18.79 -11.90 12.13
N ALA A 324 -18.95 -10.57 12.04
CA ALA A 324 -20.05 -9.86 12.68
C ALA A 324 -21.42 -10.35 12.21
N GLU A 325 -21.55 -10.68 10.92
CA GLU A 325 -22.78 -11.22 10.32
C GLU A 325 -23.04 -12.70 10.65
N THR A 326 -22.00 -13.51 10.78
CA THR A 326 -22.13 -14.98 10.70
C THR A 326 -21.79 -15.74 11.99
N LEU A 327 -20.97 -15.17 12.87
CA LEU A 327 -20.52 -15.85 14.10
C LEU A 327 -21.39 -15.49 15.31
N PRO A 328 -21.47 -16.35 16.34
CA PRO A 328 -22.03 -15.98 17.65
C PRO A 328 -21.30 -14.78 18.27
N GLN A 329 -22.02 -13.83 18.89
CA GLN A 329 -21.47 -12.54 19.35
C GLN A 329 -20.30 -12.69 20.33
N GLU A 330 -20.26 -13.76 21.13
CA GLU A 330 -19.19 -14.00 22.09
C GLU A 330 -17.82 -14.31 21.47
N ILE A 331 -17.78 -14.64 20.16
CA ILE A 331 -16.53 -14.85 19.44
C ILE A 331 -15.91 -13.48 19.12
N ARG A 332 -14.80 -13.18 19.79
CA ARG A 332 -14.00 -11.96 19.64
C ARG A 332 -12.57 -12.29 19.22
N PHE A 333 -11.91 -11.30 18.64
CA PHE A 333 -10.58 -11.40 18.04
C PHE A 333 -9.65 -10.37 18.62
N GLU A 334 -8.42 -10.76 18.89
CA GLU A 334 -7.32 -9.83 19.06
C GLU A 334 -6.69 -9.56 17.69
N VAL A 335 -6.37 -8.31 17.40
CA VAL A 335 -5.90 -7.88 16.08
C VAL A 335 -4.53 -7.26 16.17
N VAL A 336 -3.59 -7.74 15.36
CA VAL A 336 -2.26 -7.18 15.19
C VAL A 336 -2.04 -6.87 13.72
N PHE A 337 -1.76 -5.61 13.40
CA PHE A 337 -1.32 -5.21 12.08
C PHE A 337 0.19 -5.00 12.03
N LEU A 338 0.79 -5.36 10.90
CA LEU A 338 2.19 -5.12 10.55
C LEU A 338 2.19 -4.30 9.27
N ALA A 339 2.75 -3.09 9.28
CA ALA A 339 2.76 -2.15 8.16
C ALA A 339 1.43 -2.13 7.35
N PRO A 340 0.27 -1.87 8.00
CA PRO A 340 -1.04 -2.13 7.40
C PRO A 340 -1.30 -1.33 6.12
N GLY A 341 -1.71 -2.04 5.06
CA GLY A 341 -2.07 -1.45 3.77
C GLY A 341 -3.55 -1.09 3.65
N CYS A 342 -4.36 -1.33 4.69
CA CYS A 342 -5.76 -0.90 4.69
C CYS A 342 -5.89 0.61 4.84
N SER A 343 -6.89 1.18 4.17
CA SER A 343 -7.21 2.60 4.32
C SER A 343 -7.88 2.89 5.65
N PHE A 344 -7.75 4.13 6.13
CA PHE A 344 -8.51 4.61 7.29
C PHE A 344 -10.03 4.47 7.09
N ASN A 345 -10.51 4.62 5.84
CA ASN A 345 -11.93 4.46 5.52
C ASN A 345 -12.41 3.03 5.76
N LEU A 346 -11.62 2.04 5.34
CA LEU A 346 -11.95 0.63 5.56
C LEU A 346 -11.95 0.31 7.04
N LEU A 347 -10.94 0.76 7.79
CA LEU A 347 -10.85 0.49 9.24
C LEU A 347 -11.96 1.19 10.04
N ASP A 348 -12.33 2.43 9.70
CA ASP A 348 -13.49 3.15 10.29
C ASP A 348 -14.79 2.37 10.09
N LYS A 349 -15.02 1.84 8.88
CA LYS A 349 -16.18 0.98 8.61
C LYS A 349 -16.11 -0.32 9.39
N THR A 350 -14.95 -0.94 9.50
CA THR A 350 -14.75 -2.16 10.29
C THR A 350 -15.07 -1.93 11.77
N PHE A 351 -14.63 -0.83 12.38
CA PHE A 351 -15.00 -0.51 13.76
C PHE A 351 -16.51 -0.30 13.93
N LYS A 352 -17.17 0.36 12.97
CA LYS A 352 -18.63 0.56 13.01
C LYS A 352 -19.44 -0.73 12.88
N GLU A 353 -18.99 -1.65 12.02
CA GLU A 353 -19.72 -2.87 11.69
C GLU A 353 -19.36 -4.04 12.62
N ALA A 354 -18.14 -4.07 13.14
CA ALA A 354 -17.56 -5.20 13.85
C ALA A 354 -16.73 -4.83 15.10
N GLY A 355 -16.81 -3.59 15.60
CA GLY A 355 -16.01 -3.11 16.74
C GLY A 355 -16.16 -3.97 18.01
N ASP A 356 -17.37 -4.43 18.30
CA ASP A 356 -17.65 -5.33 19.43
C ASP A 356 -16.90 -6.68 19.34
N ARG A 357 -16.46 -7.07 18.14
CA ARG A 357 -15.65 -8.27 17.91
C ARG A 357 -14.19 -8.06 18.26
N ILE A 358 -13.69 -6.83 18.33
CA ILE A 358 -12.27 -6.53 18.54
C ILE A 358 -12.01 -6.49 20.05
N ALA A 359 -11.32 -7.49 20.56
CA ALA A 359 -10.97 -7.62 21.98
C ALA A 359 -9.70 -6.85 22.36
N ALA A 360 -8.76 -6.74 21.42
CA ALA A 360 -7.47 -6.07 21.57
C ALA A 360 -7.01 -5.58 20.19
N PHE A 361 -6.24 -4.50 20.14
CA PHE A 361 -5.71 -3.95 18.90
C PHE A 361 -4.27 -3.47 19.07
N ARG A 362 -3.41 -3.88 18.13
CA ARG A 362 -2.02 -3.45 17.99
C ARG A 362 -1.70 -3.19 16.53
N SER A 363 -0.92 -2.18 16.25
CA SER A 363 -0.34 -1.96 14.92
C SER A 363 1.13 -1.60 15.07
N PHE A 364 1.98 -2.33 14.35
CA PHE A 364 3.38 -2.00 14.13
C PHE A 364 3.50 -1.36 12.74
N GLY A 365 4.17 -0.22 12.66
CA GLY A 365 4.43 0.49 11.40
C GLY A 365 5.81 1.14 11.43
N MET A 366 6.20 1.73 10.31
CA MET A 366 7.50 2.39 10.19
C MET A 366 7.38 3.90 10.40
N ALA A 367 8.40 4.50 11.02
CA ALA A 367 8.45 5.94 11.19
C ALA A 367 8.49 6.63 9.81
N ASP A 368 7.92 7.83 9.70
CA ASP A 368 7.73 8.52 8.43
C ASP A 368 9.06 8.76 7.70
N GLU A 369 10.09 9.15 8.44
CA GLU A 369 11.43 9.40 7.89
C GLU A 369 12.11 8.13 7.36
N LEU A 370 11.73 6.96 7.89
CA LEU A 370 12.21 5.67 7.41
C LEU A 370 11.39 5.19 6.20
N GLU A 371 10.07 5.42 6.19
CA GLU A 371 9.21 5.18 5.02
C GLU A 371 9.67 5.96 3.79
N MET A 372 10.13 7.20 3.97
CA MET A 372 10.70 8.04 2.90
C MET A 372 12.11 7.60 2.44
N ARG A 373 12.66 6.51 2.99
CA ARG A 373 13.98 5.95 2.64
C ARG A 373 13.95 4.46 2.30
N ASP A 374 12.79 3.82 2.34
CA ASP A 374 12.59 2.39 2.04
C ASP A 374 12.35 2.17 0.53
N ALA A 375 13.38 2.40 -0.28
CA ALA A 375 13.24 2.43 -1.74
C ALA A 375 12.72 1.12 -2.37
N ILE A 376 11.46 1.13 -2.83
CA ILE A 376 10.84 -0.03 -3.49
C ILE A 376 11.04 -0.06 -5.02
N LEU A 377 11.29 1.10 -5.63
CA LEU A 377 11.43 1.28 -7.09
C LEU A 377 12.63 2.18 -7.45
N PRO A 378 13.86 1.84 -7.00
CA PRO A 378 15.05 2.64 -7.29
C PRO A 378 15.43 2.59 -8.78
N PRO A 379 16.15 3.61 -9.28
CA PRO A 379 16.61 4.80 -8.55
C PRO A 379 15.60 5.96 -8.52
N VAL A 380 14.48 5.85 -9.24
CA VAL A 380 13.55 6.96 -9.50
C VAL A 380 12.55 7.16 -8.35
N TYR A 381 12.15 6.11 -7.64
CA TYR A 381 11.20 6.22 -6.52
C TYR A 381 11.77 5.54 -5.28
N LEU A 382 12.20 6.36 -4.32
CA LEU A 382 13.03 5.95 -3.18
C LEU A 382 12.23 5.77 -1.88
N TYR A 383 10.91 5.78 -1.95
CA TYR A 383 10.03 5.62 -0.80
C TYR A 383 9.45 4.22 -0.72
N SER A 384 8.87 3.92 0.44
CA SER A 384 8.27 2.65 0.79
C SER A 384 7.16 2.20 -0.15
N LEU A 385 6.80 0.92 0.00
CA LEU A 385 5.63 0.37 -0.65
C LEU A 385 4.33 1.08 -0.23
N LEU A 386 4.17 1.54 1.01
CA LEU A 386 2.93 2.23 1.42
C LEU A 386 2.80 3.61 0.79
N TYR A 387 3.88 4.36 0.65
CA TYR A 387 3.90 5.60 -0.12
C TYR A 387 3.55 5.34 -1.59
N CYS A 388 4.13 4.28 -2.18
CA CYS A 388 3.83 3.86 -3.55
C CYS A 388 2.35 3.49 -3.72
N VAL A 389 1.77 2.70 -2.80
CA VAL A 389 0.35 2.34 -2.83
C VAL A 389 -0.53 3.58 -2.69
N SER A 390 -0.26 4.43 -1.71
CA SER A 390 -1.04 5.64 -1.42
C SER A 390 -1.00 6.65 -2.58
N GLY A 391 0.19 6.87 -3.16
CA GLY A 391 0.42 7.83 -4.24
C GLY A 391 0.01 7.31 -5.62
N LEU A 392 0.35 6.06 -5.95
CA LEU A 392 0.25 5.52 -7.32
C LEU A 392 -0.85 4.48 -7.52
N PHE A 393 -1.07 3.56 -6.57
CA PHE A 393 -1.91 2.37 -6.82
C PHE A 393 -3.36 2.52 -6.33
N GLU A 394 -3.61 3.40 -5.36
CA GLU A 394 -4.96 3.74 -4.97
C GLU A 394 -5.65 4.64 -6.00
N GLU A 395 -6.97 4.50 -6.10
CA GLU A 395 -7.77 5.27 -7.06
C GLU A 395 -7.67 6.78 -6.80
N LYS A 396 -7.66 7.14 -5.51
CA LYS A 396 -7.40 8.50 -5.04
C LYS A 396 -5.92 8.62 -4.71
N VAL A 397 -5.30 9.68 -5.23
CA VAL A 397 -3.92 10.03 -4.89
C VAL A 397 -3.79 10.41 -3.41
N ASP A 398 -2.68 9.99 -2.82
CA ASP A 398 -2.33 10.19 -1.41
C ASP A 398 -3.48 9.69 -0.49
N LEU A 399 -4.04 8.51 -0.80
CA LEU A 399 -5.09 7.92 0.02
C LEU A 399 -4.51 7.56 1.41
N PRO A 400 -5.13 8.00 2.52
CA PRO A 400 -4.62 7.69 3.85
C PRO A 400 -4.67 6.20 4.18
N LEU A 401 -3.49 5.60 4.30
CA LEU A 401 -3.31 4.21 4.74
C LEU A 401 -2.96 4.18 6.23
N VAL A 402 -3.52 3.20 6.95
CA VAL A 402 -3.36 3.08 8.41
C VAL A 402 -1.89 2.89 8.81
N GLY A 403 -1.07 2.27 7.96
CA GLY A 403 0.33 1.99 8.25
C GLY A 403 1.27 3.17 8.12
N MET A 404 0.82 4.33 7.60
CA MET A 404 1.69 5.48 7.36
C MET A 404 1.65 6.46 8.54
N GLN A 405 2.78 6.65 9.22
CA GLN A 405 2.87 7.45 10.44
C GLN A 405 2.43 8.91 10.24
N ARG A 406 2.67 9.50 9.05
CA ARG A 406 2.25 10.88 8.74
C ARG A 406 0.78 11.18 8.98
N TYR A 407 -0.12 10.19 9.05
CA TYR A 407 -1.55 10.41 9.33
C TYR A 407 -1.93 10.28 10.81
N HIS A 408 -0.98 9.96 11.70
CA HIS A 408 -1.23 9.73 13.14
C HIS A 408 -0.84 10.90 14.04
N GLY A 409 -0.08 11.87 13.53
CA GLY A 409 0.45 13.00 14.32
C GLY A 409 -0.59 14.09 14.64
N ALA A 410 -0.45 14.73 15.81
CA ALA A 410 -1.24 15.91 16.18
C ALA A 410 -0.90 17.16 15.34
N SER A 411 0.30 17.17 14.74
CA SER A 411 0.79 18.19 13.81
C SER A 411 0.63 17.77 12.35
N THR A 412 -0.27 16.82 12.06
CA THR A 412 -0.56 16.42 10.68
C THR A 412 -0.84 17.66 9.85
N SER A 413 -0.03 17.85 8.82
CA SER A 413 -0.17 18.92 7.83
C SER A 413 -1.48 18.83 7.02
N PHE A 414 -2.22 17.73 7.20
CA PHE A 414 -3.43 17.36 6.49
C PHE A 414 -4.68 18.03 7.06
N ASP A 415 -5.58 18.46 6.18
CA ASP A 415 -6.89 18.98 6.55
C ASP A 415 -7.82 17.84 7.05
N PRO A 416 -8.19 17.82 8.35
CA PRO A 416 -9.08 16.80 8.90
C PRO A 416 -10.48 16.80 8.28
N GLY A 417 -10.87 17.88 7.59
CA GLY A 417 -12.11 17.97 6.83
C GLY A 417 -12.16 17.05 5.60
N GLN A 418 -10.99 16.71 5.01
CA GLN A 418 -10.92 15.85 3.82
C GLN A 418 -11.06 14.36 4.16
N PHE A 419 -10.50 13.92 5.28
CA PHE A 419 -10.52 12.52 5.74
C PHE A 419 -10.96 12.40 7.20
N PRO A 420 -12.23 12.68 7.50
CA PRO A 420 -12.72 12.66 8.88
C PRO A 420 -12.65 11.26 9.53
N GLU A 421 -12.51 10.19 8.73
CA GLU A 421 -12.24 8.82 9.19
C GLU A 421 -10.94 8.69 9.99
N ILE A 422 -9.90 9.48 9.70
CA ILE A 422 -8.62 9.40 10.42
C ILE A 422 -8.88 9.68 11.91
N LYS A 423 -9.52 10.81 12.21
CA LYS A 423 -9.86 11.19 13.59
C LYS A 423 -10.76 10.15 14.26
N ARG A 424 -11.71 9.56 13.54
CA ARG A 424 -12.60 8.52 14.11
C ARG A 424 -11.82 7.27 14.49
N VAL A 425 -10.96 6.75 13.61
CA VAL A 425 -10.11 5.59 13.90
C VAL A 425 -9.16 5.88 15.06
N LEU A 426 -8.50 7.04 15.09
CA LEU A 426 -7.60 7.41 16.18
C LEU A 426 -8.35 7.50 17.52
N ASN A 427 -9.58 8.04 17.53
CA ASN A 427 -10.41 8.08 18.72
C ASN A 427 -10.85 6.69 19.17
N GLU A 428 -11.29 5.81 18.26
CA GLU A 428 -11.69 4.45 18.63
C GLU A 428 -10.52 3.63 19.14
N THR A 429 -9.35 3.78 18.51
CA THR A 429 -8.15 3.03 18.92
C THR A 429 -7.55 3.52 20.23
N ALA A 430 -7.85 4.76 20.66
CA ALA A 430 -7.39 5.30 21.94
C ALA A 430 -7.93 4.53 23.16
N ALA A 431 -8.96 3.69 22.99
CA ALA A 431 -9.45 2.79 24.03
C ALA A 431 -8.52 1.58 24.29
N PHE A 432 -7.65 1.24 23.35
CA PHE A 432 -6.67 0.15 23.48
C PHE A 432 -5.37 0.66 24.10
N ALA A 433 -4.60 -0.22 24.76
CA ALA A 433 -3.35 0.17 25.38
C ALA A 433 -2.23 0.22 24.33
N HIS A 434 -1.64 1.40 24.08
CA HIS A 434 -0.52 1.57 23.14
C HIS A 434 -0.80 1.04 21.71
N PRO A 435 -1.92 1.39 21.07
CA PRO A 435 -2.36 0.78 19.79
C PRO A 435 -1.36 0.94 18.64
N TRP A 436 -0.49 1.94 18.69
CA TRP A 436 0.44 2.31 17.63
C TRP A 436 1.89 2.17 18.11
N ILE A 437 2.66 1.30 17.46
CA ILE A 437 4.09 1.13 17.67
C ILE A 437 4.81 1.43 16.37
N TRP A 438 5.75 2.36 16.41
CA TRP A 438 6.55 2.75 15.26
C TRP A 438 7.97 2.20 15.40
N SER A 439 8.68 2.04 14.29
CA SER A 439 10.10 1.62 14.25
C SER A 439 10.96 2.39 15.24
N ASP A 440 12.03 1.74 15.69
CA ASP A 440 12.94 2.20 16.75
C ASP A 440 12.29 2.32 18.14
N SER A 441 11.11 1.72 18.32
CA SER A 441 10.49 1.60 19.64
C SER A 441 11.22 0.57 20.51
N ALA A 442 11.55 1.01 21.73
CA ALA A 442 12.11 0.19 22.81
C ALA A 442 11.26 0.35 24.10
N ALA A 443 9.93 0.42 23.96
CA ALA A 443 9.00 0.74 25.05
C ALA A 443 8.68 -0.43 26.00
N GLY A 444 9.17 -1.64 25.71
CA GLY A 444 9.01 -2.82 26.56
C GLY A 444 8.47 -4.04 25.82
N SER A 445 8.27 -5.14 26.54
CA SER A 445 7.79 -6.40 25.94
C SER A 445 6.46 -6.21 25.20
N GLY A 446 6.38 -6.68 23.95
CA GLY A 446 5.20 -6.48 23.10
C GLY A 446 5.13 -5.10 22.42
N LEU A 447 6.06 -4.19 22.70
CA LEU A 447 6.05 -2.79 22.27
C LEU A 447 7.31 -2.40 21.49
N ASN A 448 8.11 -3.36 21.03
CA ASN A 448 9.39 -3.12 20.37
C ASN A 448 9.36 -3.52 18.89
N THR A 449 10.03 -2.75 18.05
CA THR A 449 10.29 -3.07 16.64
C THR A 449 11.48 -2.25 16.15
N LEU A 450 12.41 -2.90 15.43
CA LEU A 450 13.53 -2.25 14.72
C LEU A 450 13.39 -2.46 13.21
N SER A 451 12.16 -2.67 12.73
CA SER A 451 11.87 -2.90 11.31
C SER A 451 12.12 -1.61 10.53
N HIS A 452 13.08 -1.59 9.62
CA HIS A 452 13.45 -0.42 8.79
C HIS A 452 13.07 -0.57 7.32
N SER A 453 12.30 -1.61 7.00
CA SER A 453 11.69 -1.77 5.68
C SER A 453 10.31 -2.37 5.79
N HIS A 454 9.44 -2.04 4.84
CA HIS A 454 8.07 -2.53 4.78
C HIS A 454 7.98 -4.06 4.84
N GLY A 455 8.93 -4.74 4.21
CA GLY A 455 8.99 -6.20 4.14
C GLY A 455 9.54 -6.88 5.39
N SER A 456 10.15 -6.15 6.35
CA SER A 456 10.92 -6.76 7.44
C SER A 456 10.14 -7.09 8.72
N PHE A 457 8.88 -6.66 8.82
CA PHE A 457 8.07 -6.85 10.04
C PHE A 457 7.79 -8.32 10.40
N ASP A 458 7.94 -9.26 9.46
CA ASP A 458 7.74 -10.70 9.70
C ASP A 458 9.05 -11.49 9.98
N ASN A 459 10.19 -10.81 10.03
CA ASN A 459 11.48 -11.43 10.27
C ASN A 459 12.45 -10.60 11.12
N GLU A 460 12.13 -9.34 11.43
CA GLU A 460 12.91 -8.50 12.34
C GLU A 460 12.74 -8.97 13.79
N GLU A 461 13.86 -9.20 14.46
CA GLU A 461 13.95 -9.89 15.76
C GLU A 461 13.09 -9.25 16.84
N LYS A 462 13.11 -7.92 17.00
CA LYS A 462 12.34 -7.21 18.03
C LYS A 462 10.85 -7.19 17.74
N THR A 463 10.48 -7.11 16.47
CA THR A 463 9.10 -7.26 16.04
C THR A 463 8.60 -8.66 16.36
N LEU A 464 9.38 -9.70 16.05
CA LEU A 464 9.06 -11.07 16.41
C LEU A 464 8.94 -11.23 17.94
N GLU A 465 9.93 -10.81 18.72
CA GLU A 465 9.86 -10.84 20.20
C GLU A 465 8.56 -10.21 20.74
N SER A 466 8.15 -9.08 20.17
CA SER A 466 6.88 -8.44 20.50
C SER A 466 5.69 -9.32 20.14
N LEU A 467 5.64 -9.91 18.95
CA LEU A 467 4.58 -10.84 18.55
C LEU A 467 4.49 -12.06 19.48
N ALA A 468 5.63 -12.66 19.85
CA ALA A 468 5.65 -13.76 20.81
C ALA A 468 5.06 -13.33 22.16
N PHE A 469 5.43 -12.15 22.64
CA PHE A 469 4.86 -11.63 23.89
C PHE A 469 3.34 -11.49 23.81
N LEU A 470 2.83 -10.91 22.72
CA LEU A 470 1.38 -10.75 22.49
C LEU A 470 0.70 -12.12 22.43
N ILE A 471 1.25 -13.09 21.69
CA ILE A 471 0.73 -14.46 21.62
C ILE A 471 0.71 -15.13 23.00
N SER A 472 1.74 -14.94 23.82
CA SER A 472 1.79 -15.59 25.13
C SER A 472 0.80 -15.00 26.13
N HIS A 473 0.60 -13.67 26.16
CA HIS A 473 -0.11 -12.98 27.26
C HIS A 473 -1.54 -12.54 26.92
N GLY A 474 -1.82 -12.10 25.69
CA GLY A 474 -3.13 -11.57 25.27
C GLY A 474 -3.55 -10.27 25.98
N GLY A 475 -4.76 -9.80 25.67
CA GLY A 475 -5.43 -8.69 26.37
C GLY A 475 -4.70 -7.35 26.33
N PHE A 476 -4.15 -7.00 25.16
CA PHE A 476 -3.27 -5.84 24.96
C PHE A 476 -3.92 -4.65 24.25
#